data_AF-A0A0W8E574-F1
#
_entry.id   AF-A0A0W8E574-F1
#
_cell.length_a   1.000
_cell.length_b   1.000
_cell.length_c   1.000
_cell.angle_alpha   90.00
_cell.angle_beta   90.00
_cell.angle_gamma   90.00
#
_symmetry.space_group_name_H-M   'P 1'
#
loop_
_entity.id
_entity.type
_entity.pdbx_description
1 polymer ?
#
loop_
_entity_poly.entity_id
_entity_poly.type
_entity_poly.pdbx_seq_one_letter_code
_entity_poly.pdbx_strand_id
1 'polypeptide(L)' 'MIIYIADPMELLQQQEQKKQVRIRLPSGGHLMAESVDFNRWKVVDICSTDPMDYLTQGHYPGSIIGLEDIK' A
#
# COMPACT_ATOMS: atom_id res chain seq x y z
N MET A 1 -1.34 -2.33 42.17
CA MET A 1 -1.78 -2.14 40.78
C MET A 1 -0.57 -2.36 39.89
N ILE A 2 -0.58 -3.39 39.06
CA ILE A 2 0.52 -3.66 38.12
C ILE A 2 0.19 -2.92 36.84
N ILE A 3 1.04 -1.98 36.45
CA ILE A 3 0.94 -1.27 35.17
C ILE A 3 1.71 -2.12 34.18
N TYR A 4 0.99 -2.82 33.31
CA TYR A 4 1.59 -3.54 32.19
C TYR A 4 1.82 -2.54 31.07
N ILE A 5 3.09 -2.30 30.73
CA ILE A 5 3.50 -1.49 29.60
C ILE A 5 3.96 -2.49 28.55
N ALA A 6 3.31 -2.49 27.37
CA ALA A 6 3.69 -3.38 26.28
C ALA A 6 5.16 -3.17 25.93
N ASP A 7 5.90 -4.27 25.74
CA ASP A 7 7.30 -4.20 25.33
C ASP A 7 7.35 -3.53 23.94
N PRO A 8 8.20 -2.51 23.71
CA PRO A 8 8.36 -1.89 22.40
C PRO A 8 8.60 -2.89 21.26
N MET A 9 9.20 -4.04 21.56
CA MET A 9 9.43 -5.11 20.59
C MET A 9 8.15 -5.83 20.16
N GLU A 10 7.14 -5.94 21.04
CA GLU A 10 5.83 -6.52 20.69
C GLU A 10 5.06 -5.60 19.71
N LEU A 11 5.19 -4.28 19.85
CA LEU A 11 4.61 -3.30 18.92
C LEU A 11 5.23 -3.40 17.51
N LEU A 12 6.53 -3.71 17.42
CA LEU A 12 7.21 -3.95 16.15
C LEU A 12 6.72 -5.24 15.48
N GLN A 13 6.40 -6.28 16.26
CA GLN A 13 5.86 -7.54 15.72
C GLN A 13 4.40 -7.41 15.27
N GLN A 14 3.62 -6.52 15.90
CA GLN A 14 2.24 -6.19 15.48
C GLN A 14 2.16 -5.40 14.16
N GLN A 15 3.29 -4.89 13.65
CA GLN A 15 3.40 -4.50 12.24
C GLN A 15 3.54 -5.75 11.35
N GLU A 16 2.73 -6.78 11.63
CA GLU A 16 2.60 -7.97 10.79
C GLU A 16 2.52 -7.51 9.34
N GLN A 17 3.48 -8.02 8.57
CA GLN A 17 3.72 -7.73 7.16
C GLN A 17 2.41 -7.63 6.40
N LYS A 18 1.85 -6.43 6.28
CA LYS A 18 0.80 -6.16 5.30
C LYS A 18 1.42 -6.54 3.97
N LYS A 19 0.83 -7.52 3.29
CA LYS A 19 1.37 -8.04 2.04
C LYS A 19 1.44 -6.88 1.04
N GLN A 20 2.65 -6.36 0.86
CA GLN A 20 2.94 -5.33 -0.13
C GLN A 20 3.05 -6.03 -1.48
N VAL A 21 2.32 -5.51 -2.46
CA VAL A 21 2.37 -5.96 -3.84
C VAL A 21 2.84 -4.82 -4.72
N ARG A 22 3.72 -5.17 -5.65
CA ARG A 22 4.25 -4.26 -6.67
C ARG A 22 3.46 -4.46 -7.97
N ILE A 23 2.67 -3.48 -8.33
CA ILE A 23 1.88 -3.45 -9.56
C ILE A 23 2.68 -2.69 -10.61
N ARG A 24 2.79 -3.23 -11.83
CA ARG A 24 3.44 -2.55 -12.96
C ARG A 24 2.44 -1.62 -13.63
N LEU A 25 2.84 -0.38 -13.85
CA LEU A 25 2.05 0.61 -14.58
C LEU A 25 2.34 0.49 -16.10
N PRO A 26 1.40 0.85 -16.98
CA PRO A 26 1.59 0.80 -18.45
C PRO A 26 2.76 1.64 -18.95
N SER A 27 3.07 2.74 -18.26
CA SER A 27 4.21 3.63 -18.49
C SER A 27 5.58 3.00 -18.23
N GLY A 28 5.62 1.82 -17.57
CA GLY A 28 6.84 1.18 -17.09
C GLY A 28 7.17 1.50 -15.63
N GLY A 29 6.39 2.37 -14.97
CA GLY A 29 6.50 2.63 -13.53
C GLY A 29 5.99 1.48 -12.65
N HIS A 30 6.07 1.69 -11.34
CA HIS A 30 5.57 0.75 -10.34
C HIS A 30 4.78 1.42 -9.25
N LEU A 31 3.69 0.79 -8.87
CA LEU A 31 2.84 1.18 -7.76
C LEU A 31 2.98 0.15 -6.64
N MET A 32 3.28 0.62 -5.43
CA MET A 32 3.33 -0.21 -4.22
C MET A 32 1.98 -0.10 -3.51
N ALA A 33 1.33 -1.23 -3.29
CA ALA A 33 0.06 -1.29 -2.58
C ALA A 33 0.07 -2.34 -1.48
N GLU A 34 -0.64 -2.07 -0.39
CA GLU A 34 -0.85 -2.97 0.74
C GLU A 34 -2.24 -3.58 0.70
N SER A 35 -2.36 -4.89 0.94
CA SER A 35 -3.67 -5.52 1.12
C SER A 35 -4.40 -4.94 2.33
N VAL A 36 -5.61 -4.40 2.14
CA VAL A 36 -6.47 -3.93 3.24
C VAL A 36 -7.58 -4.93 3.54
N ASP A 37 -8.18 -5.50 2.49
CA ASP A 37 -9.31 -6.42 2.57
C ASP A 37 -9.32 -7.35 1.34
N PHE A 38 -10.28 -8.28 1.25
CA PHE A 38 -10.44 -9.16 0.09
C PHE A 38 -10.56 -8.33 -1.20
N ASN A 39 -9.60 -8.52 -2.10
CA ASN A 39 -9.55 -7.87 -3.42
C ASN A 39 -9.41 -6.33 -3.40
N ARG A 40 -9.06 -5.74 -2.25
CA ARG A 40 -8.85 -4.29 -2.08
C ARG A 40 -7.45 -4.00 -1.59
N TRP A 41 -6.79 -3.07 -2.26
CA TRP A 41 -5.41 -2.70 -2.01
C TRP A 41 -5.33 -1.20 -1.75
N LYS A 42 -4.58 -0.78 -0.75
CA LYS A 42 -4.30 0.64 -0.50
C LYS A 42 -2.96 1.00 -1.11
N VAL A 43 -2.93 2.03 -1.94
CA VAL A 43 -1.69 2.54 -2.47
C VAL A 43 -0.84 3.13 -1.35
N VAL A 44 0.41 2.71 -1.27
CA VAL A 44 1.41 3.24 -0.34
C VAL A 44 2.33 4.22 -1.05
N ASP A 45 2.77 3.86 -2.25
CA ASP A 45 3.75 4.65 -3.00
C ASP A 45 3.62 4.46 -4.52
N ILE A 46 4.05 5.46 -5.29
CA ILE A 46 4.17 5.41 -6.75
C ILE A 46 5.58 5.82 -7.14
N CYS A 47 6.24 4.95 -7.90
CA CYS A 47 7.52 5.24 -8.53
C CYS A 47 7.36 5.13 -10.04
N SER A 48 7.20 6.27 -10.71
CA SER A 48 7.13 6.36 -12.16
C SER A 48 7.95 7.53 -12.70
N THR A 49 8.42 7.38 -13.93
CA THR A 49 9.04 8.47 -14.70
C THR A 49 8.05 9.26 -15.53
N ASP A 50 6.81 8.77 -15.68
CA ASP A 50 5.74 9.48 -16.38
C ASP A 50 4.90 10.29 -15.38
N PRO A 51 4.85 11.63 -15.50
CA PRO A 51 4.02 12.48 -14.65
C PRO A 51 2.53 12.15 -14.70
N MET A 52 2.04 11.58 -15.81
CA MET A 52 0.62 11.26 -15.97
C MET A 52 0.17 10.20 -14.96
N ASP A 53 1.05 9.28 -14.56
CA ASP A 53 0.71 8.23 -13.58
C ASP A 53 0.36 8.79 -12.20
N TYR A 54 0.96 9.92 -11.82
CA TYR A 54 0.66 10.61 -10.57
C TYR A 54 -0.67 11.39 -10.65
N LEU A 55 -1.15 11.67 -11.86
CA LEU A 55 -2.41 12.39 -12.12
C LEU A 55 -3.59 11.44 -12.33
N THR A 56 -3.32 10.16 -12.64
CA THR A 56 -4.36 9.15 -12.79
C THR A 56 -5.17 8.99 -11.52
N GLN A 57 -6.49 9.08 -11.64
CA GLN A 57 -7.40 8.96 -10.51
C GLN A 57 -7.21 7.60 -9.82
N GLY A 58 -6.99 7.64 -8.52
CA GLY A 58 -6.90 6.44 -7.69
C GLY A 58 -5.50 5.85 -7.53
N HIS A 59 -4.50 6.33 -8.26
CA HIS A 59 -3.11 5.88 -8.06
C HIS A 59 -2.36 6.64 -6.97
N TYR A 60 -2.92 7.70 -6.38
CA TYR A 60 -2.26 8.47 -5.32
C TYR A 60 -2.13 7.69 -4.00
N PRO A 61 -1.06 7.94 -3.20
CA PRO A 61 -0.89 7.34 -1.88
C PRO A 61 -2.12 7.53 -0.98
N GLY A 62 -2.56 6.45 -0.32
CA GLY A 62 -3.75 6.42 0.52
C GLY A 62 -5.04 6.08 -0.23
N SER A 63 -5.05 6.08 -1.56
CA SER A 63 -6.17 5.60 -2.35
C SER A 63 -6.38 4.10 -2.16
N ILE A 64 -7.64 3.64 -2.23
CA ILE A 64 -7.99 2.21 -2.24
C ILE A 64 -8.35 1.83 -3.67
N ILE A 65 -7.61 0.91 -4.26
CA ILE A 65 -7.81 0.36 -5.59
C ILE A 65 -8.34 -1.07 -5.51
N GLY A 66 -9.30 -1.39 -6.36
CA GLY A 66 -9.77 -2.75 -6.59
C GLY A 66 -8.95 -3.45 -7.68
N LEU A 67 -9.10 -4.76 -7.81
CA LEU A 67 -8.49 -5.53 -8.91
C LEU A 67 -9.05 -5.12 -10.28
N GLU A 68 -10.21 -4.48 -10.30
CA GLU A 68 -10.92 -3.97 -11.49
C GLU A 68 -10.29 -2.68 -12.04
N ASP A 69 -9.60 -1.93 -11.18
CA ASP A 69 -8.96 -0.65 -11.51
C ASP A 69 -7.54 -0.83 -12.07
N ILE A 70 -7.02 -2.06 -12.03
CA ILE A 70 -5.71 -2.45 -12.54
C ILE A 70 -5.93 -3.11 -13.91
N LYS A 71 -6.17 -2.31 -14.95
CA LYS A 71 -6.37 -2.78 -16.32
C LYS A 71 -5.41 -2.15 -17.31
#